data_AF-A0A6B3IK09-F1
#
_entry.id   AF-A0A6B3IK09-F1
#
_cell.length_a   1.000
_cell.length_b   1.000
_cell.length_c   1.000
_cell.angle_alpha   90.00
_cell.angle_beta   90.00
_cell.angle_gamma   90.00
#
_symmetry.space_group_name_H-M   'P 1'
#
loop_
_entity.id
_entity.type
_entity.pdbx_description
1 polymer ?
#
loop_
_entity_poly.entity_id
_entity_poly.type
_entity_poly.pdbx_seq_one_letter_code
_entity_poly.pdbx_strand_id
1 'polypeptide(L)'
;MNTIYEPSSICMIRTPLLSVEFFNLFLNTEQIKYSDLQLNAQMKESILTTTFNLYCTLQEINFDGDNKKVRDAKESLLKYLIRMSTRPTPFGLLSGINLGHFVNEPTRLKVGNSIQKYVKVDGEWLYKLVSYIESIDEYYQNLKVIWNSKAHIINDRIYLNEQSAIYLNNNKDTSFSIKNSELLVFIKT
;
A
#
# COMPACT_ATOMS: atom_id res chain seq x y z
N MET A 1 -1.20 -32.80 -30.79
CA MET A 1 -0.40 -32.44 -29.61
C MET A 1 -1.39 -32.05 -28.51
N ASN A 2 -1.33 -32.66 -27.33
CA ASN A 2 -2.15 -32.22 -26.20
C ASN A 2 -1.60 -30.90 -25.68
N THR A 3 -2.44 -29.88 -25.58
CA THR A 3 -2.08 -28.57 -25.06
C THR A 3 -1.84 -28.68 -23.56
N ILE A 4 -0.61 -28.42 -23.11
CA ILE A 4 -0.21 -28.54 -21.69
C ILE A 4 -0.52 -27.25 -20.91
N TYR A 5 -0.81 -26.15 -21.62
CA TYR A 5 -1.11 -24.84 -21.03
C TYR A 5 -2.13 -24.08 -21.87
N GLU A 6 -3.12 -23.48 -21.20
CA GLU A 6 -4.08 -22.56 -21.80
C GLU A 6 -3.83 -21.15 -21.24
N PRO A 7 -3.48 -20.15 -22.09
CA PRO A 7 -3.25 -18.79 -21.63
C PRO A 7 -4.55 -18.13 -21.18
N SER A 8 -4.45 -17.28 -20.17
CA SER A 8 -5.53 -16.38 -19.76
C SER A 8 -5.93 -15.46 -20.93
N SER A 9 -7.23 -15.25 -21.12
CA SER A 9 -7.77 -14.27 -22.08
C SER A 9 -7.61 -12.82 -21.61
N ILE A 10 -7.24 -12.62 -20.34
CA ILE A 10 -7.02 -11.32 -19.70
C ILE A 10 -5.56 -11.13 -19.29
N CYS A 11 -5.14 -9.87 -19.28
CA CYS A 11 -3.86 -9.42 -18.72
C CYS A 11 -4.05 -8.19 -17.82
N MET A 12 -3.08 -7.93 -16.95
CA MET A 12 -3.05 -6.70 -16.15
C MET A 12 -2.27 -5.64 -16.89
N ILE A 13 -2.94 -4.54 -17.22
CA ILE A 13 -2.31 -3.32 -17.73
C ILE A 13 -1.95 -2.45 -16.53
N ARG A 14 -0.73 -1.90 -16.54
CA ARG A 14 -0.23 -1.01 -15.48
C ARG A 14 0.35 0.23 -16.13
N THR A 15 -0.08 1.41 -15.68
CA THR A 15 0.34 2.68 -16.27
C THR A 15 0.77 3.68 -15.19
N PRO A 16 1.86 4.42 -15.39
CA PRO A 16 2.18 5.55 -14.53
C PRO A 16 1.05 6.60 -14.55
N LEU A 17 0.96 7.43 -13.51
CA LEU A 17 -0.05 8.49 -13.38
C LEU A 17 0.08 9.56 -14.47
N LEU A 18 1.32 9.94 -14.76
CA LEU A 18 1.72 10.93 -15.73
C LEU A 18 2.28 10.23 -16.96
N SER A 19 2.26 10.93 -18.09
CA SER A 19 2.80 10.41 -19.33
C SER A 19 4.33 10.47 -19.34
N VAL A 20 4.98 9.65 -20.17
CA VAL A 20 6.43 9.71 -20.35
C VAL A 20 6.87 11.02 -21.00
N GLU A 21 5.99 11.65 -21.78
CA GLU A 21 6.22 12.98 -22.35
C GLU A 21 6.39 14.04 -21.25
N PHE A 22 5.68 13.93 -20.13
CA PHE A 22 5.90 14.81 -18.98
C PHE A 22 7.34 14.72 -18.47
N PHE A 23 7.90 13.51 -18.36
CA PHE A 23 9.32 13.32 -18.00
C PHE A 23 10.23 13.99 -19.02
N ASN A 24 10.03 13.73 -20.30
CA ASN A 24 10.88 14.25 -21.37
C ASN A 24 10.85 15.78 -21.44
N LEU A 25 9.69 16.40 -21.22
CA LEU A 25 9.53 17.86 -21.31
C LEU A 25 10.06 18.59 -20.08
N PHE A 26 9.87 18.05 -18.87
CA PHE A 26 10.09 18.79 -17.64
C PHE A 26 11.22 18.26 -16.75
N LEU A 27 11.55 16.97 -16.85
CA LEU A 27 12.42 16.30 -15.89
C LEU A 27 13.73 15.78 -16.51
N ASN A 28 13.76 15.58 -17.83
CA ASN A 28 14.95 15.09 -18.56
C ASN A 28 15.94 16.22 -18.87
N THR A 29 16.38 16.94 -17.84
CA THR A 29 17.32 18.07 -17.93
C THR A 29 18.15 18.17 -16.66
N GLU A 30 19.37 18.71 -16.77
CA GLU A 30 20.24 18.94 -15.61
C GLU A 30 19.76 20.10 -14.73
N GLN A 31 19.04 21.07 -15.31
CA GLN A 31 18.57 22.26 -14.61
C GLN A 31 17.06 22.31 -14.56
N ILE A 32 16.48 21.60 -13.58
CA ILE A 32 15.04 21.57 -13.37
C ILE A 32 14.58 22.88 -12.74
N LYS A 33 13.66 23.55 -13.42
CA LYS A 33 12.98 24.76 -12.91
C LYS A 33 11.78 24.35 -12.07
N TYR A 34 12.01 24.12 -10.78
CA TYR A 34 10.96 23.66 -9.86
C TYR A 34 9.81 24.65 -9.70
N SER A 35 10.06 25.94 -9.87
CA SER A 35 9.04 26.99 -9.88
C SER A 35 8.05 26.86 -11.05
N ASP A 36 8.49 26.29 -12.17
CA ASP A 36 7.65 26.05 -13.36
C ASP A 36 6.82 24.76 -13.23
N LEU A 37 7.18 23.86 -12.30
CA LEU A 37 6.44 22.64 -12.01
C LEU A 37 5.16 22.97 -11.21
N GLN A 38 4.14 23.47 -11.90
CA GLN A 38 2.81 23.63 -11.31
C GLN A 38 2.22 22.26 -10.96
N LEU A 39 2.38 21.85 -9.70
CA LEU A 39 1.78 20.64 -9.18
C LEU A 39 0.25 20.79 -9.18
N ASN A 40 -0.41 20.06 -10.08
CA ASN A 40 -1.85 20.01 -10.13
C ASN A 40 -2.43 19.24 -8.92
N ALA A 41 -3.75 19.29 -8.75
CA ALA A 41 -4.42 18.64 -7.63
C ALA A 41 -4.12 17.13 -7.54
N GLN A 42 -4.04 16.45 -8.68
CA GLN A 42 -3.76 15.01 -8.74
C GLN A 42 -2.33 14.68 -8.28
N MET A 43 -1.34 15.46 -8.70
CA MET A 43 0.05 15.30 -8.24
C MET A 43 0.17 15.56 -6.75
N LYS A 44 -0.47 16.62 -6.25
CA LYS A 44 -0.48 16.98 -4.82
C LYS A 44 -1.10 15.88 -3.97
N GLU A 45 -2.26 15.36 -4.37
CA GLU A 45 -2.93 14.24 -3.71
C GLU A 45 -2.08 12.96 -3.72
N SER A 46 -1.42 12.68 -4.83
CA SER A 46 -0.52 11.53 -4.95
C SER A 46 0.69 11.63 -4.02
N ILE A 47 1.26 12.82 -3.84
CA ILE A 47 2.34 13.04 -2.88
C ILE A 47 1.80 12.94 -1.45
N LEU A 48 0.67 13.58 -1.15
CA LEU A 48 0.02 13.55 0.16
C LEU A 48 -0.21 12.11 0.65
N THR A 49 -0.82 11.28 -0.19
CA THR A 49 -1.17 9.89 0.13
C THR A 49 0.04 8.97 0.23
N THR A 50 1.15 9.33 -0.43
CA THR A 50 2.37 8.52 -0.42
C THR A 50 3.34 8.94 0.69
N THR A 51 3.43 10.23 0.97
CA THR A 51 4.38 10.76 1.94
C THR A 51 3.93 12.14 2.44
N PHE A 52 3.24 12.12 3.59
CA PHE A 52 2.66 13.29 4.23
C PHE A 52 3.71 14.38 4.55
N ASN A 53 4.88 13.98 5.05
CA ASN A 53 5.94 14.92 5.43
C ASN A 53 6.47 15.75 4.25
N LEU A 54 6.64 15.13 3.07
CA LEU A 54 7.03 15.87 1.87
C LEU A 54 5.89 16.80 1.46
N TYR A 55 4.64 16.34 1.44
CA TYR A 55 3.50 17.18 1.10
C TYR A 55 3.41 18.45 1.96
N CYS A 56 3.58 18.31 3.28
CA CYS A 56 3.66 19.47 4.19
C CYS A 56 4.86 20.37 3.87
N THR A 57 6.04 19.78 3.68
CA THR A 57 7.25 20.53 3.33
C THR A 57 7.07 21.33 2.05
N LEU A 58 6.47 20.76 1.01
CA LEU A 58 6.24 21.42 -0.27
C LEU A 58 5.28 22.61 -0.20
N GLN A 59 4.45 22.71 0.85
CA GLN A 59 3.57 23.87 1.07
C GLN A 59 4.29 25.07 1.69
N GLU A 60 5.40 24.84 2.37
CA GLU A 60 6.10 25.85 3.15
C GLU A 60 7.38 26.36 2.48
N ILE A 61 7.98 25.56 1.60
CA ILE A 61 9.29 25.89 1.04
C ILE A 61 9.18 26.91 -0.10
N ASN A 62 10.18 27.78 -0.17
CA ASN A 62 10.48 28.54 -1.38
C ASN A 62 11.45 27.73 -2.26
N PHE A 63 11.03 27.39 -3.48
CA PHE A 63 11.85 26.65 -4.44
C PHE A 63 13.06 27.44 -4.95
N ASP A 64 13.13 28.76 -4.76
CA ASP A 64 14.32 29.55 -5.12
C ASP A 64 15.41 29.46 -4.03
N GLY A 65 15.10 28.87 -2.87
CA GLY A 65 16.07 28.66 -1.81
C GLY A 65 17.08 27.55 -2.10
N ASP A 66 18.21 27.60 -1.39
CA ASP A 66 19.31 26.61 -1.48
C ASP A 66 19.75 26.08 -0.10
N ASN A 67 18.92 26.20 0.93
CA ASN A 67 19.21 25.52 2.19
C ASN A 67 19.00 24.00 2.06
N LYS A 68 19.58 23.24 2.99
CA LYS A 68 19.51 21.76 2.99
C LYS A 68 18.06 21.25 2.88
N LYS A 69 17.11 21.81 3.64
CA LYS A 69 15.69 21.40 3.62
C LYS A 69 15.09 21.57 2.21
N VAL A 70 15.39 22.67 1.53
CA VAL A 70 14.90 22.93 0.16
C VAL A 70 15.52 21.95 -0.85
N ARG A 71 16.83 21.69 -0.76
CA ARG A 71 17.51 20.71 -1.64
C ARG A 71 16.93 19.30 -1.47
N ASP A 72 16.78 18.84 -0.24
CA ASP A 72 16.24 17.52 0.07
C ASP A 72 14.78 17.37 -0.42
N ALA A 73 13.98 18.44 -0.31
CA ALA A 73 12.62 18.47 -0.80
C ALA A 73 12.54 18.47 -2.34
N LYS A 74 13.38 19.24 -3.02
CA LYS A 74 13.52 19.24 -4.49
C LYS A 74 13.88 17.85 -5.00
N GLU A 75 14.89 17.22 -4.41
CA GLU A 75 15.32 15.87 -4.79
C GLU A 75 14.19 14.84 -4.57
N SER A 76 13.51 14.91 -3.43
CA SER A 76 12.39 14.01 -3.12
C SER A 76 11.23 14.21 -4.09
N LEU A 77 10.84 15.45 -4.37
CA LEU A 77 9.80 15.78 -5.35
C LEU A 77 10.18 15.25 -6.73
N LEU A 78 11.42 15.46 -7.17
CA LEU A 78 11.92 14.96 -8.45
C LEU A 78 11.77 13.44 -8.55
N LYS A 79 12.21 12.69 -7.53
CA LYS A 79 12.06 11.22 -7.50
C LYS A 79 10.60 10.79 -7.66
N TYR A 80 9.67 11.49 -7.01
CA TYR A 80 8.24 11.20 -7.14
C TYR A 80 7.70 11.54 -8.53
N LEU A 81 8.06 12.68 -9.11
CA LEU A 81 7.62 13.06 -10.46
C LEU A 81 8.17 12.12 -11.54
N ILE A 82 9.44 11.70 -11.44
CA ILE A 82 10.03 10.68 -12.32
C ILE A 82 9.27 9.36 -12.15
N ARG A 83 9.03 8.93 -10.92
CA ARG A 83 8.27 7.69 -10.66
C ARG A 83 6.87 7.75 -11.27
N MET A 84 6.16 8.86 -11.06
CA MET A 84 4.81 9.08 -11.59
C MET A 84 4.75 9.13 -13.11
N SER A 85 5.86 9.33 -13.83
CA SER A 85 5.91 9.45 -15.29
C SER A 85 6.54 8.26 -16.00
N THR A 86 7.34 7.45 -15.30
CA THR A 86 8.15 6.38 -15.94
C THR A 86 7.96 4.99 -15.35
N ARG A 87 7.46 4.85 -14.11
CA ARG A 87 7.41 3.56 -13.42
C ARG A 87 5.96 3.05 -13.28
N PRO A 88 5.55 2.01 -14.02
CA PRO A 88 4.19 1.45 -13.95
C PRO A 88 3.94 0.53 -12.74
N THR A 89 4.85 0.44 -11.76
CA THR A 89 4.63 -0.41 -10.58
C THR A 89 3.49 0.16 -9.71
N PRO A 90 2.37 -0.56 -9.48
CA PRO A 90 1.22 -0.08 -8.71
C PRO A 90 1.63 0.30 -7.29
N PHE A 91 1.44 1.57 -6.92
CA PHE A 91 1.70 2.05 -5.57
C PHE A 91 0.97 3.37 -5.30
N GLY A 92 0.05 3.35 -4.33
CA GLY A 92 -0.78 4.50 -4.00
C GLY A 92 -1.47 5.06 -5.24
N LEU A 93 -1.39 6.38 -5.41
CA LEU A 93 -1.91 7.09 -6.58
C LEU A 93 -0.85 7.38 -7.65
N LEU A 94 0.37 6.81 -7.54
CA LEU A 94 1.47 7.09 -8.49
C LEU A 94 1.34 6.34 -9.82
N SER A 95 0.48 5.33 -9.86
CA SER A 95 0.22 4.48 -11.03
C SER A 95 -1.13 3.79 -10.88
N GLY A 96 -1.74 3.44 -12.01
CA GLY A 96 -3.02 2.75 -12.09
C GLY A 96 -2.89 1.33 -12.63
N ILE A 97 -3.96 0.56 -12.44
CA ILE A 97 -4.13 -0.76 -13.05
C ILE A 97 -5.43 -0.80 -13.84
N ASN A 98 -5.47 -1.64 -14.87
CA ASN A 98 -6.69 -1.99 -15.58
C ASN A 98 -6.58 -3.42 -16.12
N LEU A 99 -7.71 -4.00 -16.53
CA LEU A 99 -7.74 -5.28 -17.24
C LEU A 99 -7.62 -5.01 -18.74
N GLY A 100 -6.74 -5.77 -19.38
CA GLY A 100 -6.63 -5.86 -20.84
C GLY A 100 -7.13 -7.21 -21.34
N HIS A 101 -7.56 -7.23 -22.59
CA HIS A 101 -7.95 -8.44 -23.30
C HIS A 101 -7.07 -8.64 -24.52
N PHE A 102 -6.70 -9.89 -24.79
CA PHE A 102 -6.01 -10.24 -26.03
C PHE A 102 -7.01 -10.24 -27.19
N VAL A 103 -6.63 -9.58 -28.28
CA VAL A 103 -7.42 -9.48 -29.52
C VAL A 103 -6.54 -9.86 -30.70
N ASN A 104 -7.15 -10.37 -31.77
CA ASN A 104 -6.43 -10.82 -32.96
C ASN A 104 -6.00 -9.66 -33.88
N GLU A 105 -6.59 -8.48 -33.68
CA GLU A 105 -6.34 -7.28 -34.47
C GLU A 105 -5.34 -6.34 -33.79
N PRO A 106 -4.53 -5.59 -34.56
CA PRO A 106 -3.66 -4.57 -33.99
C PRO A 106 -4.46 -3.54 -33.19
N THR A 107 -4.10 -3.34 -31.92
CA THR A 107 -4.76 -2.38 -31.04
C THR A 107 -3.81 -1.29 -30.55
N ARG A 108 -4.35 -0.13 -30.20
CA ARG A 108 -3.64 0.96 -29.54
C ARG A 108 -4.32 1.25 -28.21
N LEU A 109 -3.59 1.03 -27.13
CA LEU A 109 -4.09 1.34 -25.79
C LEU A 109 -4.16 2.84 -25.60
N LYS A 110 -5.29 3.32 -25.08
CA LYS A 110 -5.47 4.69 -24.60
C LYS A 110 -5.82 4.63 -23.13
N VAL A 111 -5.12 5.42 -22.33
CA VAL A 111 -5.50 5.63 -20.94
C VAL A 111 -6.72 6.55 -20.95
N GLY A 112 -7.86 6.05 -20.46
CA GLY A 112 -9.08 6.84 -20.35
C GLY A 112 -9.02 7.83 -19.18
N ASN A 113 -9.96 8.77 -19.15
CA ASN A 113 -10.05 9.80 -18.09
C ASN A 113 -10.84 9.33 -16.86
N SER A 114 -11.50 8.17 -16.94
CA SER A 114 -12.29 7.62 -15.84
C SER A 114 -11.40 6.77 -14.92
N ILE A 115 -10.90 7.39 -13.85
CA ILE A 115 -10.07 6.73 -12.84
C ILE A 115 -10.92 6.55 -11.57
N GLN A 116 -11.11 5.29 -11.16
CA GLN A 116 -11.71 4.97 -9.87
C GLN A 116 -10.61 4.78 -8.82
N LYS A 117 -10.72 5.49 -7.70
CA LYS A 117 -9.84 5.29 -6.55
C LYS A 117 -10.48 4.27 -5.63
N TYR A 118 -9.74 3.22 -5.31
CA TYR A 118 -10.14 2.24 -4.31
C TYR A 118 -9.26 2.40 -3.07
N VAL A 119 -9.89 2.76 -1.95
CA VAL A 119 -9.20 3.10 -0.71
C VAL A 119 -9.46 2.02 0.32
N LYS A 120 -8.39 1.51 0.94
CA LYS A 120 -8.46 0.65 2.12
C LYS A 120 -7.89 1.40 3.32
N VAL A 121 -8.43 1.10 4.49
CA VAL A 121 -7.82 1.50 5.75
C VAL A 121 -6.47 0.79 5.90
N ASP A 122 -5.48 1.49 6.45
CA ASP A 122 -4.19 0.90 6.76
C ASP A 122 -4.37 -0.30 7.69
N GLY A 123 -3.74 -1.41 7.32
CA GLY A 123 -3.89 -2.68 8.04
C GLY A 123 -3.35 -2.58 9.46
N GLU A 124 -2.21 -1.91 9.68
CA GLU A 124 -1.64 -1.77 11.02
C GLU A 124 -2.52 -0.88 11.92
N TRP A 125 -2.97 0.26 11.39
CA TRP A 125 -3.86 1.17 12.10
C TRP A 125 -5.18 0.51 12.52
N LEU A 126 -5.85 -0.18 11.59
CA LEU A 126 -7.15 -0.83 11.86
C LEU A 126 -7.07 -1.80 13.04
N TYR A 127 -5.93 -2.43 13.16
CA TYR A 127 -5.74 -3.67 13.89
C TYR A 127 -5.20 -3.29 15.29
N LYS A 128 -4.48 -2.16 15.40
CA LYS A 128 -4.30 -1.41 16.67
C LYS A 128 -5.64 -0.91 17.23
N LEU A 129 -6.54 -0.41 16.38
CA LEU A 129 -7.87 0.01 16.82
C LEU A 129 -8.69 -1.18 17.34
N VAL A 130 -8.69 -2.30 16.62
CA VAL A 130 -9.35 -3.55 17.08
C VAL A 130 -8.78 -3.97 18.44
N SER A 131 -7.45 -4.04 18.58
CA SER A 131 -6.81 -4.39 19.85
C SER A 131 -7.17 -3.43 20.99
N TYR A 132 -7.30 -2.13 20.71
CA TYR A 132 -7.77 -1.16 21.69
C TYR A 132 -9.21 -1.44 22.13
N ILE A 133 -10.12 -1.69 21.19
CA ILE A 133 -11.53 -2.01 21.49
C ILE A 133 -11.64 -3.31 22.30
N GLU A 134 -10.87 -4.35 21.96
CA GLU A 134 -10.86 -5.63 22.68
C GLU A 134 -10.34 -5.50 24.12
N SER A 135 -9.54 -4.48 24.41
CA SER A 135 -9.01 -4.22 25.77
C SER A 135 -10.03 -3.58 26.72
N ILE A 136 -11.19 -3.16 26.21
CA ILE A 136 -12.25 -2.52 26.99
C ILE A 136 -13.28 -3.59 27.36
N ASP A 137 -13.35 -3.95 28.63
CA ASP A 137 -14.20 -5.05 29.15
C ASP A 137 -15.67 -4.93 28.73
N GLU A 138 -16.22 -3.71 28.74
CA GLU A 138 -17.60 -3.42 28.32
C GLU A 138 -17.89 -3.87 26.88
N TYR A 139 -16.95 -3.61 25.96
CA TYR A 139 -17.10 -4.01 24.56
C TYR A 139 -16.79 -5.49 24.39
N TYR A 140 -15.77 -6.00 25.07
CA TYR A 140 -15.37 -7.40 25.00
C TYR A 140 -16.51 -8.37 25.32
N GLN A 141 -17.31 -8.07 26.35
CA GLN A 141 -18.45 -8.90 26.75
C GLN A 141 -19.51 -9.10 25.66
N ASN A 142 -19.58 -8.18 24.69
CA ASN A 142 -20.54 -8.21 23.60
C ASN A 142 -19.96 -8.77 22.29
N LEU A 143 -18.67 -9.12 22.26
CA LEU A 143 -18.02 -9.66 21.08
C LEU A 143 -18.33 -11.15 20.91
N LYS A 144 -18.54 -11.55 19.66
CA LYS A 144 -18.54 -12.96 19.28
C LYS A 144 -17.11 -13.40 19.03
N VAL A 145 -16.64 -14.37 19.81
CA VAL A 145 -15.32 -14.96 19.66
C VAL A 145 -15.39 -16.27 18.89
N ILE A 146 -14.32 -16.59 18.16
CA ILE A 146 -14.15 -17.87 17.48
C ILE A 146 -12.80 -18.47 17.85
N TRP A 147 -12.72 -19.80 17.84
CA TRP A 147 -11.45 -20.48 18.02
C TRP A 147 -10.53 -20.25 16.82
N ASN A 148 -9.28 -19.88 17.07
CA ASN A 148 -8.30 -19.70 16.00
C ASN A 148 -7.98 -21.04 15.35
N SER A 149 -8.34 -21.21 14.07
CA SER A 149 -8.17 -22.46 13.33
C SER A 149 -6.71 -22.86 13.09
N LYS A 150 -5.76 -21.94 13.26
CA LYS A 150 -4.32 -22.23 13.21
C LYS A 150 -3.77 -22.83 14.51
N ALA A 151 -4.54 -22.78 15.60
CA ALA A 151 -4.12 -23.38 16.85
C ALA A 151 -4.16 -24.91 16.75
N HIS A 152 -3.06 -25.57 17.12
CA HIS A 152 -2.92 -27.03 17.08
C HIS A 152 -2.44 -27.56 18.42
N ILE A 153 -2.76 -28.83 18.71
CA ILE A 153 -2.44 -29.46 19.99
C ILE A 153 -1.28 -30.43 19.78
N ILE A 154 -0.25 -30.31 20.62
CA ILE A 154 0.86 -31.28 20.70
C ILE A 154 0.99 -31.66 22.17
N ASN A 155 0.78 -32.94 22.48
CA ASN A 155 0.67 -33.45 23.84
C ASN A 155 -0.37 -32.62 24.65
N ASP A 156 -0.02 -32.14 25.83
CA ASP A 156 -0.91 -31.38 26.72
C ASP A 156 -0.86 -29.86 26.49
N ARG A 157 -0.48 -29.41 25.29
CA ARG A 157 -0.31 -27.98 24.99
C ARG A 157 -0.96 -27.58 23.68
N ILE A 158 -1.57 -26.40 23.68
CA ILE A 158 -2.06 -25.72 22.48
C ILE A 158 -0.96 -24.77 22.02
N TYR A 159 -0.64 -24.81 20.73
CA TYR A 159 0.36 -24.00 20.06
C TYR A 159 -0.27 -23.10 19.01
N LEU A 160 0.16 -21.84 18.97
CA LEU A 160 -0.02 -20.95 17.84
C LEU A 160 1.36 -20.46 17.38
N ASN A 161 1.78 -20.89 16.19
CA ASN A 161 3.13 -20.63 15.68
C ASN A 161 3.30 -19.25 15.05
N GLU A 162 2.19 -18.64 14.63
CA GLU A 162 2.17 -17.35 13.96
C GLU A 162 1.20 -16.42 14.69
N GLN A 163 1.75 -15.50 15.48
CA GLN A 163 0.98 -14.39 16.02
C GLN A 163 0.80 -13.29 14.97
N SER A 164 -0.27 -12.49 15.09
CA SER A 164 -0.43 -11.32 14.22
C SER A 164 0.71 -10.33 14.48
N ALA A 165 1.16 -9.63 13.43
CA ALA A 165 2.32 -8.73 13.48
C ALA A 165 2.24 -7.63 14.56
N ILE A 166 1.03 -7.32 15.06
CA ILE A 166 0.82 -6.34 16.13
C ILE A 166 1.25 -6.87 17.49
N TYR A 167 1.02 -8.15 17.78
CA TYR A 167 1.54 -8.75 19.02
C TYR A 167 3.07 -8.81 19.00
N LEU A 168 3.69 -8.91 17.82
CA LEU A 168 5.14 -8.91 17.63
C LEU A 168 5.79 -7.53 17.86
N ASN A 169 5.06 -6.43 17.66
CA ASN A 169 5.59 -5.10 17.96
C ASN A 169 5.93 -4.91 19.45
N ASN A 170 5.31 -5.72 20.33
CA ASN A 170 5.54 -5.68 21.78
C ASN A 170 6.27 -6.93 22.32
N ASN A 171 6.39 -8.01 21.53
CA ASN A 171 6.99 -9.28 21.97
C ASN A 171 7.93 -9.87 20.90
N LYS A 172 9.10 -10.35 21.33
CA LYS A 172 10.07 -11.01 20.43
C LYS A 172 9.65 -12.43 20.03
N ASP A 173 8.77 -13.06 20.82
CA ASP A 173 8.36 -14.44 20.58
C ASP A 173 7.24 -14.51 19.54
N THR A 174 7.54 -15.18 18.43
CA THR A 174 6.62 -15.34 17.29
C THR A 174 5.53 -16.37 17.52
N SER A 175 5.70 -17.22 18.55
CA SER A 175 4.80 -18.31 18.89
C SER A 175 4.35 -18.19 20.34
N PHE A 176 3.13 -18.65 20.65
CA PHE A 176 2.72 -18.87 22.02
C PHE A 176 2.28 -20.32 22.23
N SER A 177 2.46 -20.81 23.46
CA SER A 177 1.90 -22.08 23.87
C SER A 177 1.27 -21.98 25.25
N ILE A 178 0.11 -22.60 25.41
CA ILE A 178 -0.64 -22.66 26.67
C ILE A 178 -0.97 -24.12 26.99
N LYS A 179 -1.16 -24.43 28.27
CA LYS A 179 -1.60 -25.77 28.69
C LYS A 179 -3.00 -26.03 28.13
N ASN A 180 -3.22 -27.20 27.53
CA ASN A 180 -4.54 -27.64 27.10
C ASN A 180 -5.35 -28.08 28.35
N SER A 181 -6.08 -27.16 28.97
CA SER A 181 -6.89 -27.43 30.17
C SER A 181 -8.33 -27.77 29.81
N GLU A 182 -9.04 -28.44 30.73
CA GLU A 182 -10.48 -28.73 30.59
C GLU A 182 -11.32 -27.46 30.30
N LEU A 183 -10.93 -26.31 30.90
CA LEU A 183 -11.58 -25.02 30.62
C LEU A 183 -11.44 -24.60 29.15
N LEU A 184 -10.25 -24.76 28.57
CA LEU A 184 -10.02 -24.40 27.17
C LEU A 184 -10.67 -25.39 26.21
N VAL A 185 -10.76 -26.67 26.60
CA VAL A 185 -11.56 -27.68 25.88
C VAL A 185 -13.03 -27.26 25.85
N PHE A 186 -13.59 -26.84 26.99
CA PHE A 186 -14.96 -26.33 27.08
C PHE A 186 -15.18 -25.09 26.22
N ILE A 187 -14.29 -24.09 26.28
CA ILE A 187 -14.38 -22.83 25.50
C ILE A 187 -14.32 -23.08 23.98
N LYS A 188 -13.63 -24.13 23.53
CA LYS A 188 -13.50 -24.46 22.11
C LYS A 188 -14.80 -25.05 21.52
N THR A 189 -15.65 -25.63 22.35
CA THR A 189 -16.93 -26.27 21.96
C THR A 189 -17.96 -25.26 21.51
#